data_AF-A0A1M5VGD3-F1
#
_entry.id   AF-A0A1M5VGD3-F1
#
_cell.length_a   1.000
_cell.length_b   1.000
_cell.length_c   1.000
_cell.angle_alpha   90.00
_cell.angle_beta   90.00
_cell.angle_gamma   90.00
#
_symmetry.space_group_name_H-M   'P 1'
#
loop_
_entity.id
_entity.type
_entity.pdbx_description
1 polymer ?
#
loop_
_entity_poly.entity_id
_entity_poly.type
_entity_poly.pdbx_seq_one_letter_code
_entity_poly.pdbx_strand_id
1 'polypeptide(L)'
;MNWDTYSEELYFFTNGYPYLVSRLCQIIDEKINKDCKKPWTKEDVKKAVKIINEEANTLFESIVKNLENNNELYDLTKRILIHGEQIIFNPLDPIISVGLTYGILKKSKDGVEISNKIFEEIIYNYMISKIRTVTKNISLYNTKSSFIKENGEALSIMKY
;
A
#
# COMPACT_ATOMS: atom_id res chain seq x y z
N MET A 1 18.12 -23.56 -0.57
CA MET A 1 17.64 -22.20 -0.84
C MET A 1 16.14 -22.24 -0.59
N ASN A 2 15.63 -21.55 0.43
CA ASN A 2 14.21 -21.63 0.79
C ASN A 2 13.45 -20.56 0.00
N TRP A 3 13.16 -20.88 -1.25
CA TRP A 3 12.48 -20.00 -2.20
C TRP A 3 11.11 -19.55 -1.68
N ASP A 4 10.44 -20.43 -0.95
CA ASP A 4 9.10 -20.25 -0.40
C ASP A 4 9.02 -19.02 0.52
N THR A 5 10.12 -18.67 1.19
CA THR A 5 10.09 -17.64 2.24
C THR A 5 9.99 -16.22 1.68
N TYR A 6 10.75 -15.86 0.64
CA TYR A 6 10.69 -14.50 0.10
C TYR A 6 9.58 -14.34 -0.96
N SER A 7 9.16 -15.41 -1.63
CA SER A 7 8.02 -15.38 -2.55
C SER A 7 6.70 -15.11 -1.81
N GLU A 8 6.52 -15.70 -0.63
CA GLU A 8 5.40 -15.38 0.26
C GLU A 8 5.39 -13.90 0.65
N GLU A 9 6.56 -13.33 0.96
CA GLU A 9 6.69 -11.92 1.32
C GLU A 9 6.37 -11.00 0.13
N LEU A 10 6.88 -11.33 -1.07
CA LEU A 10 6.52 -10.61 -2.29
C LEU A 10 5.01 -10.68 -2.54
N TYR A 11 4.40 -11.85 -2.42
CA TYR A 11 2.97 -12.00 -2.60
C TYR A 11 2.18 -11.23 -1.53
N PHE A 12 2.63 -11.25 -0.28
CA PHE A 12 2.01 -10.49 0.81
C PHE A 12 1.91 -8.99 0.49
N PHE A 13 3.00 -8.39 -0.01
CA PHE A 13 3.00 -6.96 -0.33
C PHE A 13 2.29 -6.61 -1.63
N THR A 14 2.41 -7.47 -2.65
CA THR A 14 1.97 -7.16 -4.02
C THR A 14 0.63 -7.76 -4.41
N ASN A 15 0.15 -8.75 -3.65
CA ASN A 15 -0.96 -9.63 -4.02
C ASN A 15 -0.83 -10.19 -5.46
N GLY A 16 0.42 -10.42 -5.91
CA GLY A 16 0.72 -10.91 -7.24
C GLY A 16 0.65 -9.87 -8.37
N TYR A 17 0.55 -8.57 -8.07
CA TYR A 17 0.50 -7.53 -9.11
C TYR A 17 1.79 -7.53 -9.96
N PRO A 18 1.74 -7.86 -11.28
CA PRO A 18 2.93 -8.21 -12.05
C PRO A 18 4.04 -7.15 -12.07
N TYR A 19 3.67 -5.88 -12.21
CA TYR A 19 4.64 -4.78 -12.18
C TYR A 19 5.32 -4.65 -10.81
N LEU A 20 4.55 -4.72 -9.71
CA LEU A 20 5.11 -4.58 -8.37
C LEU A 20 6.06 -5.73 -8.06
N VAL A 21 5.67 -6.97 -8.39
CA VAL A 21 6.55 -8.14 -8.24
C VAL A 21 7.86 -7.92 -8.99
N SER A 22 7.78 -7.55 -10.28
CA SER A 22 8.96 -7.34 -11.12
C SER A 22 9.83 -6.20 -10.60
N ARG A 23 9.22 -5.09 -10.18
CA ARG A 23 9.93 -3.89 -9.69
C ARG A 23 10.62 -4.15 -8.36
N LEU A 24 9.97 -4.85 -7.42
CA LEU A 24 10.61 -5.25 -6.16
C LEU A 24 11.80 -6.17 -6.43
N CYS A 25 11.65 -7.17 -7.29
CA CYS A 25 12.74 -8.05 -7.71
C CYS A 25 13.93 -7.25 -8.27
N GLN A 26 13.65 -6.29 -9.15
CA GLN A 26 14.67 -5.41 -9.74
C GLN A 26 15.39 -4.58 -8.66
N ILE A 27 14.64 -3.97 -7.73
CA ILE A 27 15.23 -3.18 -6.63
C ILE A 27 16.15 -4.04 -5.75
N ILE A 28 15.74 -5.28 -5.46
CA ILE A 28 16.57 -6.19 -4.66
C ILE A 28 17.88 -6.49 -5.38
N ASP A 29 17.83 -6.84 -6.66
CA ASP A 29 19.02 -7.21 -7.44
C ASP A 29 19.95 -6.01 -7.68
N GLU A 30 19.41 -4.88 -8.10
CA GLU A 30 20.19 -3.74 -8.58
C GLU A 30 20.61 -2.75 -7.48
N LYS A 31 19.84 -2.66 -6.38
CA LYS A 31 20.07 -1.65 -5.32
C LYS A 31 20.49 -2.27 -3.99
N ILE A 32 19.91 -3.41 -3.59
CA ILE A 32 20.15 -3.99 -2.27
C ILE A 32 21.31 -4.99 -2.29
N ASN A 33 21.33 -5.87 -3.29
CA ASN A 33 22.31 -6.96 -3.41
C ASN A 33 23.31 -6.75 -4.54
N LYS A 34 23.43 -5.51 -5.05
CA LYS A 34 24.25 -5.13 -6.21
C LYS A 34 25.63 -5.78 -6.25
N ASP A 35 26.34 -5.74 -5.12
CA ASP A 35 27.74 -6.19 -5.01
C ASP A 35 27.87 -7.57 -4.35
N CYS A 36 26.77 -8.16 -3.89
CA CYS A 36 26.78 -9.42 -3.15
C CYS A 36 25.66 -10.35 -3.65
N LYS A 37 26.04 -11.38 -4.41
CA LYS A 37 25.16 -12.46 -4.92
C LYS A 37 24.71 -13.43 -3.82
N LYS A 38 24.29 -12.91 -2.67
CA LYS A 38 23.71 -13.69 -1.58
C LYS A 38 22.25 -14.06 -1.92
N PRO A 39 21.74 -15.17 -1.38
CA PRO A 39 20.32 -15.49 -1.43
C PRO A 39 19.47 -14.35 -0.86
N TRP A 40 18.34 -14.08 -1.50
CA TRP A 40 17.41 -13.07 -1.03
C TRP A 40 16.74 -13.49 0.28
N THR A 41 16.39 -12.51 1.09
CA THR A 41 15.70 -12.67 2.36
C THR A 41 14.38 -11.90 2.39
N LYS A 42 13.48 -12.24 3.33
CA LYS A 42 12.27 -11.44 3.58
C LYS A 42 12.60 -9.97 3.89
N GLU A 43 13.73 -9.74 4.54
CA GLU A 43 14.18 -8.38 4.87
C GLU A 43 14.58 -7.59 3.61
N ASP A 44 15.14 -8.24 2.60
CA ASP A 44 15.45 -7.58 1.32
C ASP A 44 14.16 -7.16 0.60
N VAL A 45 13.10 -7.97 0.66
CA VAL A 45 11.77 -7.60 0.14
C VAL A 45 11.21 -6.38 0.87
N LYS A 46 11.26 -6.35 2.22
CA LYS A 46 10.79 -5.20 3.01
C LYS A 46 11.57 -3.92 2.69
N LYS A 47 12.89 -4.02 2.50
CA LYS A 47 13.72 -2.88 2.06
C LYS A 47 13.32 -2.40 0.66
N ALA A 48 13.04 -3.33 -0.26
CA ALA A 48 12.60 -2.98 -1.60
C ALA A 48 11.23 -2.27 -1.59
N VAL A 49 10.31 -2.68 -0.71
CA VAL A 49 9.01 -2.01 -0.48
C VAL A 49 9.21 -0.58 0.00
N LYS A 50 10.12 -0.34 0.96
CA LYS A 50 10.45 1.02 1.39
C LYS A 50 10.96 1.88 0.24
N ILE A 51 11.89 1.34 -0.56
CA ILE A 51 12.48 2.05 -1.69
C ILE A 51 11.41 2.40 -2.74
N ILE A 52 10.56 1.45 -3.15
CA ILE A 52 9.53 1.74 -4.16
C ILE A 52 8.51 2.76 -3.65
N ASN A 53 8.20 2.77 -2.34
CA ASN A 53 7.24 3.72 -1.76
C ASN A 53 7.73 5.19 -1.78
N GLU A 54 9.04 5.40 -1.88
CA GLU A 54 9.66 6.72 -2.00
C GLU A 54 9.86 7.15 -3.47
N GLU A 55 9.63 6.24 -4.43
CA GLU A 55 9.77 6.53 -5.86
C GLU A 55 8.50 7.16 -6.44
N ALA A 56 8.66 8.28 -7.14
CA ALA A 56 7.66 8.70 -8.12
C ALA A 56 7.74 7.76 -9.33
N ASN A 57 6.64 7.05 -9.62
CA ASN A 57 6.55 6.19 -10.80
C ASN A 57 5.16 6.28 -11.44
N THR A 58 5.11 5.94 -12.73
CA THR A 58 3.92 6.11 -13.57
C THR A 58 2.71 5.31 -13.10
N LEU A 59 2.92 4.15 -12.44
CA LEU A 59 1.82 3.38 -11.87
C LEU A 59 1.16 4.14 -10.70
N PHE A 60 1.97 4.64 -9.76
CA PHE A 60 1.44 5.36 -8.61
C PHE A 60 0.82 6.70 -9.00
N GLU A 61 1.43 7.42 -9.95
CA GLU A 61 0.84 8.63 -10.53
C GLU A 61 -0.51 8.35 -11.21
N SER A 62 -0.63 7.24 -11.93
CA SER A 62 -1.89 6.81 -12.56
C SER A 62 -2.97 6.50 -11.53
N ILE A 63 -2.63 5.78 -10.45
CA ILE A 63 -3.56 5.49 -9.35
C ILE A 63 -4.09 6.79 -8.73
N VAL A 64 -3.18 7.70 -8.37
CA VAL A 64 -3.55 9.00 -7.80
C VAL A 64 -4.43 9.78 -8.77
N LYS A 65 -4.04 9.86 -10.05
CA LYS A 65 -4.83 10.54 -11.08
C LYS A 65 -6.23 9.95 -11.25
N ASN A 66 -6.37 8.62 -11.21
CA ASN A 66 -7.66 7.95 -11.30
C ASN A 66 -8.57 8.27 -10.11
N LEU A 67 -8.00 8.35 -8.90
CA LEU A 67 -8.72 8.77 -7.70
C LEU A 67 -9.14 10.26 -7.80
N GLU A 68 -8.23 11.14 -8.22
CA GLU A 68 -8.53 12.58 -8.34
C GLU A 68 -9.57 12.90 -9.42
N ASN A 69 -9.62 12.12 -10.49
CA ASN A 69 -10.59 12.30 -11.57
C ASN A 69 -11.96 11.67 -11.28
N ASN A 70 -12.10 10.90 -10.20
CA ASN A 70 -13.35 10.27 -9.81
C ASN A 70 -13.58 10.44 -8.29
N ASN A 71 -14.30 11.51 -7.92
CA ASN A 71 -14.58 11.85 -6.54
C ASN A 71 -15.34 10.74 -5.77
N GLU A 72 -16.21 9.99 -6.45
CA GLU A 72 -16.96 8.89 -5.82
C GLU A 72 -16.05 7.72 -5.45
N LEU A 73 -15.13 7.35 -6.35
CA LEU A 73 -14.10 6.34 -6.07
C LEU A 73 -13.12 6.83 -5.00
N TYR A 74 -12.75 8.11 -5.02
CA TYR A 74 -11.92 8.71 -3.98
C TYR A 74 -12.58 8.57 -2.60
N ASP A 75 -13.85 8.95 -2.48
CA ASP A 75 -14.58 8.89 -1.22
C ASP A 75 -14.76 7.45 -0.71
N LEU A 76 -15.11 6.52 -1.60
CA LEU A 76 -15.17 5.10 -1.27
C LEU A 76 -13.83 4.58 -0.74
N THR A 77 -12.75 4.91 -1.45
CA THR A 77 -11.38 4.52 -1.07
C THR A 77 -10.99 5.10 0.30
N LYS A 78 -11.37 6.36 0.56
CA LYS A 78 -11.15 7.03 1.84
C LYS A 78 -11.92 6.36 2.98
N ARG A 79 -13.18 5.99 2.75
CA ARG A 79 -14.01 5.26 3.73
C ARG A 79 -13.39 3.92 4.11
N ILE A 80 -12.91 3.16 3.13
CA ILE A 80 -12.21 1.89 3.35
C ILE A 80 -10.89 2.12 4.13
N LEU A 81 -9.99 2.97 3.63
CA LEU A 81 -8.62 3.09 4.15
C LEU A 81 -8.48 3.95 5.41
N ILE A 82 -9.17 5.10 5.46
CA ILE A 82 -9.03 6.09 6.53
C ILE A 82 -10.03 5.79 7.64
N HIS A 83 -11.28 5.51 7.29
CA HIS A 83 -12.36 5.28 8.25
C HIS A 83 -12.50 3.82 8.66
N GLY A 84 -11.82 2.88 7.97
CA GLY A 84 -11.89 1.46 8.28
C GLY A 84 -13.27 0.85 8.05
N GLU A 85 -14.06 1.46 7.15
CA GLU A 85 -15.42 1.02 6.89
C GLU A 85 -15.44 -0.27 6.06
N GLN A 86 -16.25 -1.23 6.48
CA GLN A 86 -16.50 -2.45 5.73
C GLN A 86 -17.57 -2.21 4.67
N ILE A 87 -17.19 -2.39 3.39
CA ILE A 87 -18.08 -2.19 2.26
C ILE A 87 -18.46 -3.54 1.66
N ILE A 88 -19.76 -3.77 1.48
CA ILE A 88 -20.27 -4.99 0.83
C ILE A 88 -19.79 -5.02 -0.62
N PHE A 89 -19.21 -6.15 -1.02
CA PHE A 89 -18.79 -6.35 -2.40
C PHE A 89 -19.99 -6.60 -3.32
N ASN A 90 -20.23 -5.68 -4.25
CA ASN A 90 -21.13 -5.88 -5.37
C ASN A 90 -20.46 -5.37 -6.67
N PRO A 91 -20.08 -6.25 -7.61
CA PRO A 91 -19.39 -5.83 -8.83
C PRO A 91 -20.33 -5.08 -9.82
N LEU A 92 -21.64 -5.09 -9.57
CA LEU A 92 -22.61 -4.29 -10.34
C LEU A 92 -22.72 -2.85 -9.83
N ASP A 93 -22.17 -2.55 -8.66
CA ASP A 93 -22.00 -1.18 -8.21
C ASP A 93 -20.96 -0.49 -9.13
N PRO A 94 -21.32 0.60 -9.82
CA PRO A 94 -20.42 1.26 -10.77
C PRO A 94 -19.11 1.75 -10.15
N ILE A 95 -19.14 2.21 -8.90
CA ILE A 95 -17.95 2.74 -8.21
C ILE A 95 -17.00 1.58 -7.88
N ILE A 96 -17.53 0.48 -7.35
CA ILE A 96 -16.74 -0.74 -7.08
C ILE A 96 -16.16 -1.29 -8.39
N SER A 97 -16.98 -1.38 -9.45
CA SER A 97 -16.56 -1.89 -10.75
C SER A 97 -15.42 -1.09 -11.38
N VAL A 98 -15.49 0.24 -11.31
CA VAL A 98 -14.40 1.11 -11.78
C VAL A 98 -13.13 0.93 -10.93
N GLY A 99 -13.27 0.84 -9.60
CA GLY A 99 -12.12 0.59 -8.71
C GLY A 99 -11.44 -0.76 -8.95
N LEU A 100 -12.21 -1.80 -9.30
CA LEU A 100 -11.68 -3.10 -9.74
C LEU A 100 -10.95 -2.97 -11.08
N THR A 101 -11.54 -2.23 -12.03
CA THR A 101 -10.97 -2.02 -13.37
C THR A 101 -9.61 -1.29 -13.30
N TYR A 102 -9.48 -0.30 -12.43
CA TYR A 102 -8.20 0.37 -12.18
C TYR A 102 -7.22 -0.45 -11.34
N GLY A 103 -7.62 -1.63 -10.86
CA GLY A 103 -6.80 -2.49 -10.00
C GLY A 103 -6.57 -1.89 -8.61
N ILE A 104 -7.34 -0.89 -8.20
CA ILE A 104 -7.26 -0.25 -6.88
C ILE A 104 -7.98 -1.12 -5.85
N LEU A 105 -9.13 -1.68 -6.22
CA LEU A 105 -9.96 -2.50 -5.33
C LEU A 105 -9.86 -3.98 -5.68
N LYS A 106 -10.18 -4.83 -4.70
CA LYS A 106 -10.39 -6.27 -4.88
C LYS A 106 -11.56 -6.77 -4.04
N LYS A 107 -12.05 -7.96 -4.39
CA LYS A 107 -12.91 -8.75 -3.51
C LYS A 107 -12.07 -9.44 -2.43
N SER A 108 -12.51 -9.37 -1.18
CA SER A 108 -12.00 -10.20 -0.08
C SER A 108 -13.15 -10.99 0.57
N LYS A 109 -12.83 -11.71 1.66
CA LYS A 109 -13.85 -12.40 2.46
C LYS A 109 -14.76 -11.42 3.19
N ASP A 110 -14.26 -10.24 3.52
CA ASP A 110 -14.91 -9.22 4.33
C ASP A 110 -15.56 -8.10 3.47
N GLY A 111 -15.53 -8.23 2.14
CA GLY A 111 -16.15 -7.31 1.21
C GLY A 111 -15.16 -6.71 0.20
N VAL A 112 -15.12 -5.38 0.14
CA VAL A 112 -14.21 -4.62 -0.73
C VAL A 112 -12.96 -4.21 0.04
N GLU A 113 -11.78 -4.49 -0.53
CA GLU A 113 -10.48 -4.09 0.01
C GLU A 113 -9.62 -3.40 -1.04
N ILE A 114 -8.56 -2.72 -0.62
CA ILE A 114 -7.50 -2.28 -1.52
C ILE A 114 -6.72 -3.48 -2.02
N SER A 115 -6.33 -3.46 -3.30
CA SER A 115 -5.85 -4.65 -3.99
C SER A 115 -4.57 -5.25 -3.39
N ASN A 116 -3.68 -4.42 -2.84
CA ASN A 116 -2.41 -4.85 -2.24
C ASN A 116 -1.88 -3.84 -1.21
N LYS A 117 -0.93 -4.29 -0.37
CA LYS A 117 -0.37 -3.49 0.74
C LYS A 117 0.41 -2.27 0.29
N ILE A 118 1.09 -2.35 -0.86
CA ILE A 118 1.81 -1.19 -1.41
C ILE A 118 0.80 -0.10 -1.80
N PHE A 119 -0.32 -0.46 -2.44
CA PHE A 119 -1.37 0.51 -2.76
C PHE A 119 -2.06 1.06 -1.52
N GLU A 120 -2.29 0.24 -0.48
CA GLU A 120 -2.79 0.73 0.81
C GLU A 120 -1.89 1.86 1.34
N GLU A 121 -0.57 1.65 1.38
CA GLU A 121 0.39 2.61 1.92
C GLU A 121 0.49 3.88 1.06
N ILE A 122 0.64 3.73 -0.26
CA ILE A 122 0.72 4.86 -1.20
C ILE A 122 -0.54 5.73 -1.14
N ILE A 123 -1.72 5.12 -1.23
CA ILE A 123 -2.98 5.86 -1.23
C ILE A 123 -3.23 6.50 0.14
N TYR A 124 -2.96 5.78 1.23
CA TYR A 124 -3.09 6.33 2.58
C TYR A 124 -2.19 7.56 2.76
N ASN A 125 -0.89 7.45 2.43
CA ASN A 125 0.06 8.55 2.56
C ASN A 125 -0.33 9.75 1.70
N TYR A 126 -0.79 9.50 0.47
CA TYR A 126 -1.31 10.55 -0.41
C TYR A 126 -2.51 11.29 0.21
N MET A 127 -3.54 10.55 0.64
CA MET A 127 -4.74 11.15 1.21
C MET A 127 -4.44 11.93 2.49
N ILE A 128 -3.59 11.41 3.38
CA ILE A 128 -3.16 12.10 4.61
C ILE A 128 -2.37 13.37 4.27
N SER A 129 -1.42 13.30 3.33
CA SER A 129 -0.66 14.46 2.87
C SER A 129 -1.59 15.54 2.32
N LYS A 130 -2.52 15.18 1.44
CA LYS A 130 -3.52 16.10 0.87
C LYS A 130 -4.40 16.73 1.96
N ILE A 131 -4.89 15.94 2.92
CA ILE A 131 -5.67 16.44 4.06
C ILE A 131 -4.88 17.48 4.85
N ARG A 132 -3.60 17.22 5.15
CA ARG A 132 -2.73 18.13 5.92
C ARG A 132 -2.44 19.43 5.16
N THR A 133 -2.27 19.37 3.85
CA THR A 133 -2.04 20.57 3.02
C THR A 133 -3.31 21.42 2.88
N VAL A 134 -4.49 20.79 2.82
CA VAL A 134 -5.78 21.49 2.67
C VAL A 134 -6.34 21.98 4.03
N THR A 135 -6.08 21.26 5.13
CA THR A 135 -6.70 21.51 6.44
C THR A 135 -5.69 22.16 7.39
N LYS A 136 -5.90 23.43 7.78
CA LYS A 136 -5.07 24.14 8.79
C LYS A 136 -5.19 23.57 10.21
N ASN A 137 -6.15 22.69 10.50
CA ASN A 137 -6.38 22.08 11.82
C ASN A 137 -5.99 20.60 11.87
N ILE A 138 -4.81 20.35 12.44
CA ILE A 138 -4.04 19.09 12.43
C ILE A 138 -4.55 18.06 13.46
N SER A 139 -5.45 18.42 14.38
CA SER A 139 -5.75 17.62 15.58
C SER A 139 -6.57 16.34 15.35
N LEU A 140 -7.25 16.18 14.22
CA LEU A 140 -8.20 15.07 13.99
C LEU A 140 -7.58 13.77 13.42
N TYR A 141 -6.36 13.83 12.88
CA TYR A 141 -5.75 12.69 12.14
C TYR A 141 -4.50 12.09 12.80
N ASN A 142 -4.12 12.56 14.00
CA ASN A 142 -3.04 11.97 14.81
C ASN A 142 -3.40 10.61 15.44
N THR A 143 -4.55 10.02 15.12
CA THR A 143 -5.04 8.80 15.78
C THR A 143 -4.42 7.49 15.27
N LYS A 144 -3.61 7.50 14.19
CA LYS A 144 -2.76 6.37 13.80
C LYS A 144 -1.26 6.57 14.12
N SER A 145 -0.84 7.73 14.62
CA SER A 145 0.55 7.96 15.06
C SER A 145 0.84 7.52 16.50
N SER A 146 -0.11 6.88 17.18
CA SER A 146 0.03 6.35 18.55
C SER A 146 0.97 5.14 18.71
N PHE A 147 1.83 4.83 17.74
CA PHE A 147 2.83 3.75 17.82
C PHE A 147 4.22 4.20 18.30
N ILE A 148 4.37 5.48 18.69
CA ILE A 148 5.59 6.01 19.30
C ILE A 148 5.23 6.48 20.71
N LYS A 149 5.83 5.87 21.73
CA LYS A 149 5.76 6.39 23.10
C LYS A 149 6.51 7.72 23.16
N GLU A 150 6.13 8.62 24.08
CA GLU A 150 6.72 9.97 24.25
C GLU A 150 8.26 10.00 24.45
N ASN A 151 8.92 8.84 24.58
CA ASN A 151 10.36 8.68 24.65
C ASN A 151 11.06 8.32 23.31
N GLY A 152 10.33 8.29 22.18
CA GLY A 152 10.92 8.08 20.86
C GLY A 152 11.26 6.63 20.50
N GLU A 153 10.84 5.65 21.28
CA GLU A 153 10.97 4.23 20.92
C GLU A 153 9.73 3.74 20.15
N ALA A 154 9.97 3.11 19.00
CA ALA A 154 8.93 2.41 18.25
C ALA A 154 8.51 1.14 19.03
N LEU A 155 7.21 0.96 19.24
CA LEU A 155 6.69 -0.30 19.79
C LEU A 155 7.01 -1.44 18.82
N SER A 156 7.84 -2.40 19.25
CA SER A 156 7.97 -3.69 18.58
C SER A 156 6.62 -4.40 18.63
N ILE A 157 5.89 -4.43 17.52
CA ILE A 157 4.62 -5.14 17.46
C ILE A 157 4.88 -6.61 17.09
N MET A 158 4.75 -7.45 18.11
CA MET A 158 4.39 -8.87 18.14
C MET A 158 4.99 -9.85 17.12
N LYS A 159 5.76 -10.80 17.68
CA LYS A 159 5.85 -12.19 17.25
C LYS A 159 4.44 -12.75 16.95
N TYR A 160 4.24 -13.19 15.72
CA TYR A 160 3.46 -14.39 15.42
C TYR A 160 4.35 -15.30 14.58
#